data_AF-A0A0E0Y3G1-F1
#
_entry.id   AF-A0A0E0Y3G1-F1
#
_cell.length_a   1.000
_cell.length_b   1.000
_cell.length_c   1.000
_cell.angle_alpha   90.00
_cell.angle_beta   90.00
_cell.angle_gamma   90.00
#
_symmetry.space_group_name_H-M   'P 1'
#
loop_
_entity.id
_entity.type
_entity.pdbx_description
1 polymer ?
#
loop_
_entity_poly.entity_id
_entity_poly.type
_entity_poly.pdbx_seq_one_letter_code
_entity_poly.pdbx_strand_id
1 'polypeptide(L)'
;MDEEYRKDLQLWFGLTHASFCVMPRVFMEAMPQEWQEKMAQLLFEYGDTIKTDVCGVHCCFVTAKDGNNRFMRMPEDILNYRHPRREFIESFLKK
;
A
#
# COMPACT_ATOMS: atom_id res chain seq x y z
N MET A 1 -3.27 -24.17 -13.12
CA MET A 1 -4.46 -23.41 -12.69
C MET A 1 -4.17 -21.98 -13.11
N ASP A 2 -4.98 -21.42 -14.01
CA ASP A 2 -4.69 -20.10 -14.60
C ASP A 2 -4.79 -19.02 -13.52
N GLU A 3 -3.73 -18.22 -13.35
CA GLU A 3 -3.66 -17.17 -12.32
C GLU A 3 -4.39 -15.88 -12.76
N GLU A 4 -5.31 -16.00 -13.71
CA GLU A 4 -6.04 -14.88 -14.30
C GLU A 4 -6.80 -14.05 -13.25
N TYR A 5 -7.28 -14.70 -12.18
CA TYR A 5 -7.91 -14.03 -11.04
C TYR A 5 -6.99 -12.99 -10.36
N ARG A 6 -5.65 -13.12 -10.46
CA ARG A 6 -4.70 -12.13 -9.90
C ARG A 6 -4.72 -10.80 -10.65
N LYS A 7 -5.36 -10.74 -11.81
CA LYS A 7 -5.61 -9.49 -12.55
C LYS A 7 -6.86 -8.76 -12.05
N ASP A 8 -7.68 -9.41 -11.22
CA ASP A 8 -8.87 -8.79 -10.65
C ASP A 8 -8.52 -7.90 -9.45
N LEU A 9 -8.54 -6.59 -9.69
CA LEU A 9 -8.29 -5.58 -8.64
C LEU A 9 -9.34 -5.65 -7.51
N GLN A 10 -10.59 -6.06 -7.79
CA GLN A 10 -11.63 -6.17 -6.76
C GLN A 10 -11.31 -7.27 -5.74
N LEU A 11 -10.73 -8.37 -6.21
CA LEU A 11 -10.29 -9.43 -5.33
C LEU A 11 -9.14 -8.97 -4.42
N TRP A 12 -8.26 -8.09 -4.91
CA TRP A 12 -7.19 -7.50 -4.10
C TRP A 12 -7.73 -6.66 -2.93
N PHE A 13 -8.83 -5.93 -3.13
CA PHE A 13 -9.56 -5.27 -2.03
C PHE A 13 -10.23 -6.23 -1.04
N GLY A 14 -10.16 -7.54 -1.30
CA GLY A 14 -10.53 -8.59 -0.35
C GLY A 14 -12.02 -8.82 -0.21
N LEU A 15 -12.84 -8.55 -1.25
CA LEU A 15 -14.31 -8.67 -1.26
C LEU A 15 -15.05 -7.95 -0.11
N THR A 16 -14.34 -7.19 0.70
CA THR A 16 -14.87 -6.47 1.86
C THR A 16 -14.96 -4.98 1.56
N HIS A 17 -15.71 -4.24 2.38
CA HIS A 17 -16.07 -2.83 2.22
C HIS A 17 -14.88 -1.82 2.24
N ALA A 18 -13.67 -2.23 1.87
CA ALA A 18 -12.50 -1.37 1.77
C ALA A 18 -12.81 -0.23 0.79
N SER A 19 -13.01 0.96 1.34
CA SER A 19 -13.28 2.17 0.55
C SER A 19 -11.98 2.86 0.10
N PHE A 20 -10.82 2.41 0.60
CA PHE A 20 -9.51 2.97 0.32
C PHE A 20 -8.41 1.90 0.26
N CYS A 21 -7.41 2.13 -0.60
CA CYS A 21 -6.14 1.41 -0.62
C CYS A 21 -5.08 2.23 0.13
N VAL A 22 -4.43 1.63 1.14
CA VAL A 22 -3.29 2.25 1.83
C VAL A 22 -2.12 1.27 1.80
N MET A 23 -1.03 1.66 1.13
CA MET A 23 0.21 0.89 1.08
C MET A 23 1.34 1.64 1.79
N PRO A 24 1.96 1.08 2.84
CA PRO A 24 3.12 1.68 3.47
C PRO A 24 4.29 1.87 2.50
N ARG A 25 4.88 3.07 2.51
CA ARG A 25 6.00 3.41 1.62
C ARG A 25 7.19 2.48 1.76
N VAL A 26 7.53 2.05 2.98
CA VAL A 26 8.62 1.09 3.26
C VAL A 26 8.44 -0.21 2.47
N PHE A 27 7.20 -0.69 2.34
CA PHE A 27 6.93 -1.92 1.59
C PHE A 27 7.01 -1.69 0.08
N MET A 28 6.58 -0.52 -0.40
CA MET A 28 6.69 -0.16 -1.82
C MET A 28 8.14 0.01 -2.26
N GLU A 29 8.98 0.65 -1.44
CA GLU A 29 10.41 0.85 -1.74
C GLU A 29 11.23 -0.43 -1.65
N ALA A 30 10.72 -1.45 -0.95
CA ALA A 30 11.33 -2.78 -0.88
C ALA A 30 10.96 -3.70 -2.06
N MET A 31 10.02 -3.30 -2.93
CA MET A 31 9.64 -4.09 -4.11
C MET A 31 10.83 -4.25 -5.08
N PRO A 32 10.87 -5.30 -5.92
CA PRO A 32 11.82 -5.37 -7.03
C PRO A 32 11.76 -4.13 -7.92
N GLN A 33 12.89 -3.70 -8.48
CA GLN A 33 12.97 -2.47 -9.28
C GLN A 33 11.90 -2.42 -10.40
N GLU A 34 11.73 -3.51 -11.15
CA GLU A 34 10.72 -3.61 -12.20
C GLU A 34 9.29 -3.34 -11.68
N TRP A 35 8.97 -3.77 -10.45
CA TRP A 35 7.66 -3.55 -9.86
C TRP A 35 7.49 -2.10 -9.43
N GLN A 36 8.55 -1.48 -8.89
CA GLN A 36 8.55 -0.06 -8.56
C GLN A 36 8.30 0.79 -9.81
N GLU A 37 8.96 0.46 -10.93
CA GLU A 37 8.79 1.17 -12.20
C GLU A 37 7.36 1.03 -12.75
N LYS A 38 6.82 -0.19 -12.79
CA LYS A 38 5.43 -0.43 -13.22
C LYS A 38 4.41 0.28 -12.32
N MET A 39 4.61 0.21 -11.01
CA MET A 39 3.73 0.89 -10.04
C MET A 39 3.80 2.41 -10.22
N ALA A 40 5.00 2.97 -10.41
CA ALA A 40 5.16 4.40 -10.64
C ALA A 40 4.42 4.85 -11.90
N GLN A 41 4.58 4.13 -13.02
CA GLN A 41 3.86 4.43 -14.27
C GLN A 41 2.33 4.45 -14.05
N LEU A 42 1.79 3.41 -13.41
CA LEU A 42 0.35 3.33 -13.12
C LEU A 42 -0.14 4.46 -12.21
N LEU A 43 0.65 4.85 -11.20
CA LEU A 43 0.28 5.95 -10.30
C LEU A 43 0.30 7.31 -10.99
N PHE A 44 1.24 7.53 -11.92
CA PHE A 44 1.23 8.73 -12.77
C PHE A 44 0.02 8.76 -13.69
N GLU A 45 -0.27 7.67 -14.41
CA GLU A 45 -1.45 7.56 -15.26
C GLU A 45 -2.75 7.79 -14.46
N TYR A 46 -2.83 7.24 -13.25
CA TYR A 46 -3.95 7.46 -12.33
C TYR A 46 -4.10 8.95 -11.97
N GLY A 47 -3.00 9.62 -11.61
CA GLY A 47 -3.01 11.05 -11.26
C GLY A 47 -3.38 11.97 -12.44
N ASP A 48 -2.92 11.63 -13.64
CA ASP A 48 -3.21 12.40 -14.86
C ASP A 48 -4.66 12.23 -15.34
N THR A 49 -5.26 11.06 -15.06
CA THR A 49 -6.58 10.70 -15.58
C THR A 49 -7.72 10.94 -14.58
N ILE A 50 -7.48 10.72 -13.30
CA ILE A 50 -8.52 10.72 -12.26
C ILE A 50 -8.47 12.01 -11.46
N LYS A 51 -9.54 12.80 -11.55
CA LYS A 51 -9.73 13.96 -10.66
C LYS A 51 -10.08 13.49 -9.25
N THR A 52 -9.08 13.41 -8.37
CA THR A 52 -9.23 12.89 -7.00
C THR A 52 -9.83 13.91 -6.02
N ASP A 53 -9.86 15.19 -6.40
CA ASP A 53 -10.35 16.31 -5.61
C ASP A 53 -11.86 16.55 -5.73
N VAL A 54 -12.55 15.85 -6.64
CA VAL A 54 -13.99 16.04 -6.91
C VAL A 54 -14.89 15.86 -5.68
N CYS A 55 -14.42 15.11 -4.68
CA CYS A 55 -15.15 14.89 -3.44
C CYS A 55 -14.86 15.94 -2.36
N GLY A 56 -13.99 16.92 -2.61
CA GLY A 56 -13.65 17.99 -1.67
C GLY A 56 -12.91 17.53 -0.40
N VAL A 57 -12.32 16.34 -0.42
CA VAL A 57 -11.59 15.77 0.72
C VAL A 57 -10.21 16.44 0.81
N HIS A 58 -9.99 17.22 1.88
CA HIS A 58 -8.70 17.88 2.10
C HIS A 58 -7.61 16.89 2.55
N CYS A 59 -7.92 15.98 3.48
CA CYS A 59 -6.95 14.99 3.96
C CYS A 59 -7.65 13.77 4.57
N CYS A 60 -6.92 12.66 4.63
CA CYS A 60 -7.32 11.42 5.30
C CYS A 60 -6.33 11.10 6.42
N PHE A 61 -6.84 10.57 7.53
CA PHE A 61 -6.00 10.03 8.60
C PHE A 61 -5.98 8.50 8.53
N VAL A 62 -4.80 7.92 8.62
CA VAL A 62 -4.61 6.48 8.73
C VAL A 62 -4.33 6.14 10.19
N THR A 63 -5.06 5.16 10.74
CA THR A 63 -4.84 4.66 12.09
C THR A 63 -4.56 3.16 12.04
N ALA A 64 -3.75 2.68 12.98
CA ALA A 64 -3.42 1.26 13.10
C ALA A 64 -4.26 0.62 14.21
N LYS A 65 -4.65 -0.64 14.00
CA LYS A 65 -5.23 -1.50 15.03
C LYS A 65 -4.42 -2.78 15.14
N ASP A 66 -4.34 -3.32 16.35
CA ASP A 66 -3.73 -4.63 16.58
C ASP A 66 -4.69 -5.77 16.14
N GLY A 67 -4.22 -7.02 16.26
CA GLY A 67 -5.03 -8.21 15.93
C GLY A 67 -6.28 -8.40 16.81
N ASN A 68 -6.42 -7.63 17.89
CA ASN A 68 -7.58 -7.61 18.77
C ASN A 68 -8.49 -6.39 18.52
N ASN A 69 -8.33 -5.70 17.38
CA ASN A 69 -9.08 -4.51 16.98
C ASN A 69 -8.90 -3.28 17.90
N ARG A 70 -7.86 -3.24 18.72
CA ARG A 70 -7.55 -2.08 19.58
C ARG A 70 -6.66 -1.11 18.82
N PHE A 71 -6.96 0.19 18.94
CA PHE A 71 -6.09 1.22 18.36
C PHE A 71 -4.69 1.13 18.95
N MET A 72 -3.69 1.19 18.07
CA MET A 72 -2.28 1.18 18.43
C MET A 72 -1.53 2.28 17.71
N ARG A 73 -0.32 2.59 18.21
CA ARG A 73 0.61 3.45 17.46
C ARG A 73 1.09 2.70 16.22
N MET A 74 1.23 3.42 15.12
CA MET A 74 1.88 2.88 13.93
C MET A 74 3.32 2.48 14.31
N PRO A 75 3.77 1.28 13.97
CA PRO A 75 5.14 0.84 14.24
C PRO A 75 6.18 1.81 13.65
N GLU A 76 7.25 2.10 14.41
CA GLU A 76 8.32 3.00 13.97
C GLU A 76 8.99 2.52 12.68
N ASP A 77 9.09 1.21 12.49
CA ASP A 77 9.62 0.60 11.27
C ASP A 77 8.87 0.99 10.01
N ILE A 78 7.54 1.20 10.12
CA ILE A 78 6.69 1.63 9.01
C ILE A 78 6.83 3.14 8.80
N LEU A 79 7.01 3.91 9.88
CA LEU A 79 7.15 5.37 9.81
C LEU A 79 8.53 5.82 9.32
N ASN A 80 9.58 5.05 9.60
CA ASN A 80 10.96 5.36 9.24
C ASN A 80 11.30 4.98 7.78
N TYR A 81 10.48 5.45 6.83
CA TYR A 81 10.65 5.13 5.41
C TYR A 81 11.90 5.75 4.77
N ARG A 82 12.47 6.80 5.36
CA ARG A 82 13.69 7.43 4.80
C ARG A 82 14.94 6.59 5.08
N HIS A 83 14.94 5.86 6.19
CA HIS A 83 16.06 5.03 6.64
C HIS A 83 15.56 3.70 7.22
N PRO A 84 14.85 2.87 6.42
CA PRO A 84 14.26 1.64 6.92
C PRO A 84 15.35 0.67 7.38
N ARG A 85 15.10 -0.04 8.48
CA ARG A 85 16.05 -1.02 9.00
C ARG A 85 16.15 -2.21 8.05
N ARG A 86 17.36 -2.61 7.69
CA ARG A 86 17.60 -3.72 6.75
C ARG A 86 17.00 -5.03 7.26
N GLU A 87 17.17 -5.33 8.55
CA GLU A 87 16.56 -6.50 9.21
C GLU A 87 15.04 -6.52 9.08
N PHE A 88 14.39 -5.35 9.17
CA PHE A 88 12.95 -5.23 8.99
C PHE A 88 12.55 -5.53 7.55
N ILE A 89 13.26 -4.99 6.56
CA ILE A 89 13.01 -5.29 5.14
C ILE A 89 13.13 -6.79 4.86
N GLU A 90 14.23 -7.40 5.31
CA GLU A 90 14.50 -8.83 5.12
C GLU A 90 13.44 -9.73 5.80
N SER A 91 12.73 -9.23 6.83
CA SER A 91 11.72 -9.99 7.56
C SER A 91 10.41 -10.21 6.77
N PHE A 92 10.05 -9.30 5.86
CA PHE A 92 8.78 -9.39 5.11
C PHE A 92 8.95 -9.72 3.63
N LEU A 93 10.18 -9.71 3.10
CA LEU A 93 10.45 -10.25 1.77
C LEU A 93 10.38 -11.78 1.80
N LYS A 94 9.52 -12.37 0.96
CA LYS A 94 9.49 -13.83 0.77
C LYS A 94 10.78 -14.26 0.08
N LYS A 95 11.47 -15.25 0.65
CA LYS A 95 12.64 -15.90 0.06
C LYS A 95 12.27 -16.83 -1.08
#